data_AF-A0A6I5C5R4-F1
#
_entry.id   AF-A0A6I5C5R4-F1
#
_cell.length_a   1.000
_cell.length_b   1.000
_cell.length_c   1.000
_cell.angle_alpha   90.00
_cell.angle_beta   90.00
_cell.angle_gamma   90.00
#
_symmetry.space_group_name_H-M   'P 1'
#
loop_
_entity.id
_entity.type
_entity.pdbx_description
1 polymer ?
#
loop_
_entity_poly.entity_id
_entity_poly.type
_entity_poly.pdbx_seq_one_letter_code
_entity_poly.pdbx_strand_id
1 'polypeptide(L)'
;RDGTVIGLIWAGIARYMVDHGQEWLAGCCSLPLADGGAQAARTWDRVRAKHLAPAEYRVRPLLPWLPANAAPAPARAELPALLRGYLRLGAWVCGEPAHDPDFGVADLYVLLSMRRVDPRYLRHFLSLAPAVR
;
A
#
# COMPACT_ATOMS: atom_id res chain seq x y z
N ARG A 1 6.37 1.38 16.11
CA ARG A 1 5.50 0.38 15.43
C ARG A 1 6.16 -0.98 15.63
N ASP A 2 5.63 -1.82 16.54
CA ASP A 2 6.18 -3.16 16.81
C ASP A 2 5.82 -4.11 15.66
N GLY A 3 6.83 -4.77 15.08
CA GLY A 3 6.64 -5.71 13.98
C GLY A 3 5.80 -6.93 14.36
N THR A 4 5.81 -7.31 15.63
CA THR A 4 5.05 -8.44 16.17
C THR A 4 3.54 -8.16 16.10
N VAL A 5 3.14 -6.98 16.57
CA VAL A 5 1.73 -6.55 16.56
C VAL A 5 1.20 -6.42 15.13
N ILE A 6 1.99 -5.83 14.23
CA ILE A 6 1.63 -5.72 12.80
C ILE A 6 1.49 -7.11 12.17
N GLY A 7 2.38 -8.05 12.52
CA GLY A 7 2.31 -9.43 12.06
C GLY A 7 1.01 -10.13 12.48
N LEU A 8 0.56 -9.94 13.72
CA LEU A 8 -0.70 -10.50 14.21
C LEU A 8 -1.94 -9.89 13.53
N ILE A 9 -1.92 -8.58 13.26
CA ILE A 9 -3.00 -7.93 12.49
C ILE A 9 -3.09 -8.54 11.09
N TRP A 10 -1.96 -8.68 10.40
CA TRP A 10 -1.91 -9.32 9.08
C TRP A 10 -2.31 -10.79 9.12
N ALA A 11 -1.99 -11.52 10.19
CA ALA A 11 -2.45 -12.88 10.41
C ALA A 11 -3.99 -12.96 10.50
N GLY A 12 -4.60 -12.07 11.27
CA GLY A 12 -6.06 -11.96 11.39
C GLY A 12 -6.73 -11.62 10.06
N ILE A 13 -6.21 -10.64 9.32
CA ILE A 13 -6.71 -10.26 7.99
C ILE A 13 -6.57 -11.44 7.03
N ALA A 14 -5.39 -12.05 6.93
CA ALA A 14 -5.14 -13.17 6.03
C ALA A 14 -6.09 -14.34 6.30
N ARG A 15 -6.30 -14.66 7.58
CA ARG A 15 -7.26 -15.69 7.99
C ARG A 15 -8.68 -15.33 7.58
N TYR A 16 -9.15 -14.12 7.91
CA TYR A 16 -10.49 -13.67 7.56
C TYR A 16 -10.74 -13.75 6.04
N MET A 17 -9.76 -13.31 5.24
CA MET A 17 -9.86 -13.37 3.79
C MET A 17 -10.03 -14.80 3.28
N VAL A 18 -9.27 -15.75 3.83
CA VAL A 18 -9.32 -17.18 3.44
C VAL A 18 -10.60 -17.84 3.93
N ASP A 19 -10.92 -17.73 5.22
CA ASP A 19 -12.05 -18.41 5.86
C ASP A 19 -13.40 -17.96 5.25
N HIS A 20 -13.47 -16.71 4.77
CA HIS A 20 -14.68 -16.14 4.15
C HIS A 20 -14.62 -16.05 2.62
N GLY A 21 -13.59 -16.60 1.97
CA GLY A 21 -13.47 -16.61 0.51
C GLY A 21 -13.44 -15.21 -0.12
N GLN A 22 -12.91 -14.21 0.58
CA GLN A 22 -12.82 -12.84 0.08
C GLN A 22 -11.74 -12.75 -0.99
N GLU A 23 -12.03 -12.09 -2.11
CA GLU A 23 -11.09 -12.03 -3.23
C GLU A 23 -10.20 -10.78 -3.23
N TRP A 24 -10.60 -9.73 -2.52
CA TRP A 24 -9.98 -8.41 -2.61
C TRP A 24 -9.78 -7.76 -1.24
N LEU A 25 -8.59 -7.21 -1.03
CA LEU A 25 -8.30 -6.31 0.08
C LEU A 25 -7.97 -4.92 -0.49
N ALA A 26 -8.59 -3.89 0.06
CA ALA A 26 -8.40 -2.51 -0.36
C ALA A 26 -8.09 -1.62 0.84
N GLY A 27 -7.35 -0.53 0.60
CA GLY A 27 -7.04 0.47 1.62
C GLY A 27 -6.17 1.59 1.07
N CYS A 28 -5.65 2.42 1.97
CA CYS A 28 -4.77 3.52 1.61
C CYS A 28 -3.38 3.34 2.22
N CYS A 29 -2.35 3.82 1.52
CA CYS A 29 -1.05 4.07 2.11
C CYS A 29 -0.78 5.57 2.13
N SER A 30 -0.87 6.15 3.32
CA SER A 30 -0.69 7.58 3.57
C SER A 30 0.77 7.98 3.64
N LEU A 31 1.13 9.02 2.89
CA LEU A 31 2.47 9.59 2.81
C LEU A 31 2.47 10.97 3.48
N PRO A 32 3.15 11.16 4.62
CA PRO A 32 3.23 12.47 5.28
C PRO A 32 3.77 13.56 4.36
N LEU A 33 3.16 14.75 4.42
CA LEU A 33 3.58 15.93 3.67
C LEU A 33 4.40 16.92 4.51
N ALA A 34 4.74 16.56 5.76
CA ALA A 34 5.51 17.40 6.68
C ALA A 34 6.90 17.79 6.15
N ASP A 35 7.46 17.03 5.19
CA ASP A 35 8.73 17.34 4.52
C ASP A 35 8.55 18.19 3.24
N GLY A 36 7.42 18.89 3.11
CA GLY A 36 7.04 19.59 1.89
C GLY A 36 6.59 18.66 0.76
N GLY A 37 6.32 17.39 1.07
CA GLY A 37 5.85 16.37 0.12
C GLY A 37 6.98 15.72 -0.69
N ALA A 38 8.23 15.88 -0.26
CA ALA A 38 9.37 15.32 -0.97
C ALA A 38 9.30 13.78 -0.96
N GLN A 39 9.02 13.13 0.16
CA GLN A 39 8.84 11.67 0.22
C GLN A 39 7.66 11.20 -0.64
N ALA A 40 6.55 11.94 -0.64
CA ALA A 40 5.37 11.63 -1.43
C ALA A 40 5.67 11.66 -2.92
N ALA A 41 6.36 12.70 -3.41
CA ALA A 41 6.78 12.82 -4.81
C ALA A 41 7.67 11.65 -5.25
N ARG A 42 8.72 11.34 -4.48
CA ARG A 42 9.65 10.24 -4.81
C ARG A 42 8.96 8.87 -4.80
N THR A 43 8.03 8.67 -3.86
CA THR A 43 7.24 7.44 -3.77
C THR A 43 6.33 7.30 -4.98
N TRP A 44 5.63 8.38 -5.35
CA TRP A 44 4.76 8.40 -6.52
C TRP A 44 5.53 8.12 -7.82
N ASP A 45 6.70 8.73 -8.00
CA ASP A 45 7.58 8.47 -9.15
C ASP A 45 7.92 6.98 -9.30
N ARG A 46 8.25 6.31 -8.19
CA ARG A 46 8.60 4.90 -8.21
C ARG A 46 7.37 4.01 -8.47
N VAL A 47 6.25 4.37 -7.86
CA VAL A 47 4.99 3.64 -8.00
C VAL A 47 4.46 3.72 -9.42
N ARG A 48 4.35 4.93 -9.99
CA ARG A 48 3.79 5.15 -11.32
C ARG A 48 4.56 4.42 -12.43
N ALA A 49 5.86 4.20 -12.22
CA ALA A 49 6.71 3.53 -13.18
C ALA A 49 6.54 2.00 -13.22
N LYS A 50 6.15 1.35 -12.10
CA LYS A 50 6.26 -0.12 -11.97
C LYS A 50 5.14 -0.82 -11.19
N HIS A 51 4.30 -0.09 -10.48
CA HIS A 51 3.40 -0.66 -9.47
C HIS A 51 1.94 -0.25 -9.68
N LEU A 52 1.62 0.41 -10.80
CA LEU A 52 0.24 0.75 -11.13
C LEU A 52 -0.60 -0.49 -11.40
N ALA A 53 -1.86 -0.41 -11.00
CA ALA A 53 -2.87 -1.38 -11.34
C ALA A 53 -3.13 -1.40 -12.87
N PRO A 54 -3.65 -2.52 -13.41
CA PRO A 54 -4.32 -2.56 -14.71
C PRO A 54 -5.37 -1.45 -14.84
N ALA A 55 -5.64 -1.02 -16.08
CA ALA A 55 -6.43 0.18 -16.35
C ALA A 55 -7.84 0.12 -15.75
N GLU A 56 -8.46 -1.06 -15.76
CA GLU A 56 -9.79 -1.33 -15.22
C GLU A 56 -9.89 -1.18 -13.70
N TYR A 57 -8.77 -1.22 -12.98
CA TYR A 57 -8.71 -1.01 -11.53
C TYR A 57 -8.15 0.37 -11.17
N ARG A 58 -7.93 1.25 -12.16
CA ARG A 58 -7.42 2.59 -11.88
C ARG A 58 -8.54 3.51 -11.42
N VAL A 59 -8.28 4.25 -10.36
CA VAL A 59 -9.16 5.27 -9.79
C VAL A 59 -8.56 6.65 -9.98
N ARG A 60 -9.41 7.67 -9.89
CA ARG A 60 -8.99 9.06 -9.85
C ARG A 60 -9.39 9.66 -8.50
N PRO A 61 -8.46 10.31 -7.78
CA PRO A 61 -8.81 10.97 -6.53
C PRO A 61 -9.75 12.16 -6.78
N LEU A 62 -10.67 12.42 -5.85
CA LEU A 62 -11.54 13.60 -5.91
C LEU A 62 -10.74 14.90 -5.70
N LEU A 63 -9.76 14.85 -4.79
CA LEU A 63 -8.81 15.92 -4.56
C LEU A 63 -7.39 15.38 -4.86
N PRO A 64 -6.85 15.57 -6.07
CA PRO A 64 -5.51 15.08 -6.40
C PRO A 64 -4.43 15.85 -5.62
N TRP A 65 -3.44 15.14 -5.11
CA TRP A 65 -2.21 15.77 -4.61
C TRP A 65 -1.24 16.03 -5.75
N LEU A 66 -0.81 17.29 -5.89
CA LEU A 66 0.14 17.74 -6.91
C LEU A 66 1.45 18.17 -6.24
N PRO A 67 2.60 17.59 -6.62
CA PRO A 67 3.89 18.00 -6.06
C PRO A 67 4.23 19.43 -6.51
N ALA A 68 4.44 20.32 -5.54
CA ALA A 68 4.71 21.74 -5.79
C ALA A 68 6.03 22.00 -6.54
N ASN A 69 7.03 21.13 -6.37
CA ASN A 69 8.32 21.19 -7.05
C ASN A 69 8.86 19.78 -7.25
N ALA A 70 8.57 19.17 -8.41
CA ALA A 70 9.06 17.84 -8.78
C ALA A 70 10.53 17.92 -9.25
N ALA A 71 11.45 18.31 -8.36
CA ALA A 71 12.86 18.00 -8.61
C ALA A 71 12.97 16.46 -8.68
N PRO A 72 13.53 15.89 -9.75
CA PRO A 72 13.57 14.44 -9.92
C PRO A 72 14.26 13.80 -8.71
N ALA A 73 13.57 12.81 -8.13
CA ALA A 73 14.10 12.02 -7.03
C ALA A 73 15.46 11.43 -7.42
N PRO A 74 16.48 11.42 -6.53
CA PRO A 74 17.64 10.57 -6.77
C PRO A 74 17.16 9.12 -6.93
N ALA A 75 17.73 8.42 -7.92
CA ALA A 75 17.28 7.10 -8.42
C ALA A 75 17.17 5.98 -7.37
N ARG A 76 17.60 6.24 -6.13
CA ARG A 76 17.71 5.29 -5.03
C ARG A 76 16.79 5.58 -3.84
N ALA A 77 15.81 6.46 -3.99
CA ALA A 77 14.84 6.74 -2.94
C ALA A 77 14.08 5.46 -2.54
N GLU A 78 14.19 5.09 -1.27
CA GLU A 78 13.52 3.91 -0.75
C GLU A 78 12.02 4.15 -0.56
N LEU A 79 11.20 3.18 -0.96
CA LEU A 79 9.77 3.19 -0.67
C LEU A 79 9.53 3.09 0.85
N PRO A 80 8.52 3.79 1.40
CA PRO A 80 8.11 3.59 2.79
C PRO A 80 7.92 2.11 3.11
N ALA A 81 8.39 1.67 4.28
CA ALA A 81 8.46 0.25 4.63
C ALA A 81 7.10 -0.45 4.49
N LEU A 82 6.02 0.24 4.85
CA LEU A 82 4.66 -0.28 4.79
C LEU A 82 4.19 -0.52 3.35
N LEU A 83 4.31 0.51 2.48
CA LEU A 83 4.00 0.37 1.05
C LEU A 83 4.84 -0.72 0.40
N ARG A 84 6.14 -0.77 0.73
CA ARG A 84 7.05 -1.82 0.24
C ARG A 84 6.56 -3.21 0.62
N GLY A 85 6.02 -3.37 1.84
CA GLY A 85 5.36 -4.60 2.28
C GLY A 85 4.18 -4.96 1.38
N TYR A 86 3.25 -4.02 1.16
CA TYR A 86 2.06 -4.26 0.33
C TYR A 86 2.41 -4.65 -1.10
N LEU A 87 3.37 -3.94 -1.72
CA LEU A 87 3.81 -4.24 -3.08
C LEU A 87 4.51 -5.60 -3.18
N ARG A 88 5.26 -6.01 -2.15
CA ARG A 88 5.86 -7.36 -2.08
C ARG A 88 4.80 -8.46 -1.91
N LEU A 89 3.67 -8.16 -1.28
CA LEU A 89 2.53 -9.07 -1.24
C LEU A 89 1.83 -9.20 -2.59
N GLY A 90 2.08 -8.30 -3.55
CA GLY A 90 1.45 -8.33 -4.87
C GLY A 90 0.38 -7.26 -5.07
N ALA A 91 0.25 -6.32 -4.12
CA ALA A 91 -0.69 -5.21 -4.22
C ALA A 91 -0.30 -4.24 -5.35
N TRP A 92 -1.30 -3.55 -5.86
CA TRP A 92 -1.16 -2.46 -6.80
C TRP A 92 -1.47 -1.13 -6.14
N VAL A 93 -0.92 -0.07 -6.72
CA VAL A 93 -1.45 1.28 -6.50
C VAL A 93 -2.38 1.63 -7.66
N CYS A 94 -3.57 2.08 -7.32
CA CYS A 94 -4.66 2.25 -8.27
C CYS A 94 -4.72 3.63 -8.93
N GLY A 95 -3.82 4.56 -8.61
CA GLY A 95 -3.85 5.86 -9.27
C GLY A 95 -2.99 6.90 -8.58
N GLU A 96 -3.20 8.14 -9.00
CA GLU A 96 -2.57 9.31 -8.39
C GLU A 96 -2.97 9.43 -6.91
N PRO A 97 -2.07 9.94 -6.05
CA PRO A 97 -2.38 10.15 -4.66
C PRO A 97 -3.50 11.18 -4.47
N ALA A 98 -4.40 10.92 -3.53
CA ALA A 98 -5.35 11.91 -3.03
C ALA A 98 -4.65 12.81 -2.00
N HIS A 99 -4.94 14.11 -2.01
CA HIS A 99 -4.52 15.01 -0.94
C HIS A 99 -5.54 14.93 0.20
N ASP A 100 -5.07 14.60 1.39
CA ASP A 100 -5.87 14.65 2.62
C ASP A 100 -5.30 15.75 3.53
N PRO A 101 -5.93 16.94 3.56
CA PRO A 101 -5.46 18.07 4.35
C PRO A 101 -5.71 17.88 5.85
N ASP A 102 -6.69 17.07 6.24
CA ASP A 102 -7.04 16.84 7.65
C ASP A 102 -5.96 16.03 8.36
N PHE A 103 -5.31 15.13 7.62
CA PHE A 103 -4.19 14.32 8.10
C PHE A 103 -2.82 14.84 7.63
N GLY A 104 -2.78 15.81 6.71
CA GLY A 104 -1.54 16.34 6.14
C GLY A 104 -0.76 15.30 5.33
N VAL A 105 -1.46 14.48 4.55
CA VAL A 105 -0.90 13.34 3.80
C VAL A 105 -1.29 13.35 2.32
N ALA A 106 -0.51 12.63 1.53
CA ALA A 106 -0.88 12.17 0.20
C ALA A 106 -1.20 10.67 0.25
N ASP A 107 -2.44 10.29 -0.01
CA ASP A 107 -2.95 8.93 0.10
C ASP A 107 -2.91 8.18 -1.23
N LEU A 108 -2.18 7.07 -1.26
CA LEU A 108 -2.22 6.14 -2.37
C LEU A 108 -3.29 5.09 -2.12
N TYR A 109 -4.29 4.97 -3.00
CA TYR A 109 -5.23 3.85 -2.96
C TYR A 109 -4.53 2.55 -3.40
N VAL A 110 -4.57 1.54 -2.55
CA VAL A 110 -3.88 0.24 -2.71
C VAL A 110 -4.91 -0.88 -2.81
N LEU A 111 -4.73 -1.76 -3.78
CA LEU A 111 -5.60 -2.90 -4.03
C LEU A 111 -4.79 -4.20 -4.13
N LEU A 112 -5.21 -5.23 -3.40
CA LEU A 112 -4.59 -6.55 -3.40
C LEU A 112 -5.63 -7.61 -3.75
N SER A 113 -5.40 -8.33 -4.85
CA SER A 113 -6.15 -9.53 -5.18
C SER A 113 -5.56 -10.73 -4.44
N MET A 114 -6.41 -11.54 -3.80
CA MET A 114 -5.99 -12.81 -3.19
C MET A 114 -5.38 -13.78 -4.22
N ARG A 115 -5.74 -13.66 -5.50
CA ARG A 115 -5.14 -14.44 -6.61
C ARG A 115 -3.70 -14.02 -6.95
N ARG A 116 -3.28 -12.83 -6.49
CA ARG A 116 -1.94 -12.27 -6.72
C ARG A 116 -1.04 -12.34 -5.50
N VAL A 117 -1.59 -12.73 -4.35
CA VAL A 117 -0.82 -12.78 -3.11
C VAL A 117 0.32 -13.77 -3.29
N ASP A 118 1.56 -13.34 -2.99
CA ASP A 118 2.70 -14.26 -2.93
C ASP A 118 2.41 -15.32 -1.85
N PRO A 119 2.27 -16.62 -2.23
CA PRO A 119 1.86 -17.68 -1.32
C PRO A 119 2.80 -17.86 -0.12
N ARG A 120 4.07 -17.47 -0.26
CA ARG A 120 5.04 -17.54 0.84
C ARG A 120 4.67 -16.59 1.96
N TYR A 121 4.26 -15.37 1.65
CA TYR A 121 3.84 -14.41 2.66
C TYR A 121 2.47 -14.74 3.23
N LEU A 122 1.55 -15.24 2.41
CA LEU A 122 0.24 -15.70 2.89
C LEU A 122 0.42 -16.80 3.94
N ARG A 123 1.23 -17.83 3.64
CA ARG A 123 1.56 -18.90 4.59
C ARG A 123 2.22 -18.37 5.86
N HIS A 124 3.14 -17.40 5.73
CA HIS A 124 3.78 -16.79 6.88
C HIS A 124 2.75 -16.15 7.82
N PHE A 125 1.85 -15.31 7.29
CA PHE A 125 0.81 -14.68 8.12
C PHE A 125 -0.16 -15.69 8.71
N LEU A 126 -0.60 -16.70 7.95
CA LEU A 126 -1.47 -17.76 8.48
C LEU A 126 -0.79 -18.57 9.59
N SER A 127 0.54 -18.74 9.55
CA SER A 127 1.28 -19.43 10.63
C SER A 127 1.36 -18.64 11.93
N LEU A 128 1.16 -17.32 11.88
CA LEU A 128 1.10 -16.45 13.04
C LEU A 128 -0.32 -16.36 13.63
N ALA A 129 -1.34 -16.82 12.89
CA ALA A 129 -2.72 -16.77 13.36
C ALA A 129 -2.92 -17.80 14.49
N PRO A 130 -3.49 -17.42 15.64
CA PRO A 130 -3.84 -18.38 16.67
C PRO A 130 -4.77 -19.45 16.10
N ALA A 131 -4.54 -20.72 16.43
CA ALA A 131 -5.51 -21.77 16.13
C ALA A 131 -6.85 -21.39 16.78
N VAL A 132 -7.95 -21.41 16.00
CA VAL A 132 -9.28 -21.30 16.60
C VAL A 132 -9.54 -22.66 17.25
N ARG A 133 -9.83 -22.63 18.55
CA ARG A 133 -10.33 -23.78 19.28
C ARG A 133 -11.79 -24.04 18.95
#